data_AF-A0A7Y6ZHG0-F1
#
_entry.id   AF-A0A7Y6ZHG0-F1
#
_cell.length_a   1.000
_cell.length_b   1.000
_cell.length_c   1.000
_cell.angle_alpha   90.00
_cell.angle_beta   90.00
_cell.angle_gamma   90.00
#
_symmetry.space_group_name_H-M   'P 1'
#
loop_
_entity.id
_entity.type
_entity.pdbx_description
1 polymer ?
#
loop_
_entity_poly.entity_id
_entity_poly.type
_entity_poly.pdbx_seq_one_letter_code
_entity_poly.pdbx_strand_id
1 'polypeptide(L)'
;MKISPTEIRKKSFETSFRGYEKKEVEQFLDQLSQSFDQVCQENLELKSKLQQVESEAKRLKDVEDSLFRTLKTAEDTGASIIEEANAAADQIIEEANYNAKHANEYAEKIIKEAKQKAESDAAVIIAAAETKAKEVIVELRESMQGLVRSYESLVEQRENLVKSLRRISQDMLNQIDLSDAHFSRIDAKAHARAVEELSRSQTFTFGNLAALTEQLGQSISQTEISVKEEDEDPMAEMEVIEEELEIEIHDSTPDVEAEAPEVEPDEEEIEPQAEVNEETEVKNEAKPTPDEEPESPEEEDPKKQSGSFFDQFD
;
A
#
# COMPACT_ATOMS: atom_id res chain seq x y z
N MET A 1 -52.84 22.77 93.53
CA MET A 1 -53.18 23.92 94.41
C MET A 1 -53.61 23.39 95.77
N LYS A 2 -53.55 24.20 96.84
CA LYS A 2 -53.87 23.79 98.22
C LYS A 2 -55.37 23.88 98.58
N ILE A 3 -56.22 24.45 97.71
CA ILE A 3 -57.66 24.58 97.90
C ILE A 3 -58.35 24.34 96.54
N SER A 4 -59.41 23.52 96.50
CA SER A 4 -60.24 23.27 95.30
C SER A 4 -61.56 24.08 95.30
N PRO A 5 -62.21 24.31 94.14
CA PRO A 5 -63.53 24.92 94.08
C PRO A 5 -64.56 24.24 95.01
N THR A 6 -64.48 22.92 95.11
CA THR A 6 -65.33 22.09 95.98
C THR A 6 -65.03 22.31 97.47
N GLU A 7 -63.77 22.54 97.82
CA GLU A 7 -63.37 22.87 99.20
C GLU A 7 -63.79 24.29 99.60
N ILE A 8 -63.86 25.24 98.64
CA ILE A 8 -64.40 26.58 98.86
C ILE A 8 -65.90 26.51 99.19
N ARG A 9 -66.69 25.73 98.43
CA ARG A 9 -68.14 25.55 98.69
C ARG A 9 -68.44 24.89 100.03
N LYS A 10 -67.59 23.95 100.47
CA LYS A 10 -67.80 23.19 101.71
C LYS A 10 -67.21 23.89 102.95
N LYS A 11 -66.64 25.08 102.80
CA LYS A 11 -65.94 25.76 103.90
C LYS A 11 -66.94 26.36 104.88
N SER A 12 -66.92 25.87 106.11
CA SER A 12 -67.66 26.45 107.24
C SER A 12 -66.76 27.35 108.10
N PHE A 13 -67.34 28.42 108.65
CA PHE A 13 -66.67 29.36 109.56
C PHE A 13 -67.32 29.34 110.95
N GLU A 14 -66.54 29.62 111.99
CA GLU A 14 -67.06 29.78 113.35
C GLU A 14 -67.88 31.08 113.48
N THR A 15 -68.90 31.07 114.34
CA THR A 15 -69.78 32.24 114.55
C THR A 15 -69.29 33.07 115.74
N SER A 16 -69.30 34.40 115.61
CA SER A 16 -68.86 35.36 116.64
C SER A 16 -69.85 36.52 116.76
N PHE A 17 -69.92 37.17 117.94
CA PHE A 17 -70.94 38.16 118.32
C PHE A 17 -70.99 39.43 117.44
N ARG A 18 -69.99 39.65 116.57
CA ARG A 18 -69.93 40.73 115.57
C ARG A 18 -69.26 40.26 114.26
N GLY A 19 -69.89 39.31 113.55
CA GLY A 19 -69.40 38.75 112.29
C GLY A 19 -70.16 39.22 111.03
N TYR A 20 -69.68 38.80 109.86
CA TYR A 20 -70.37 38.98 108.58
C TYR A 20 -71.68 38.17 108.51
N GLU A 21 -72.62 38.62 107.68
CA GLU A 21 -73.87 37.88 107.46
C GLU A 21 -73.61 36.56 106.73
N LYS A 22 -74.06 35.45 107.34
CA LYS A 22 -73.84 34.09 106.81
C LYS A 22 -74.31 33.92 105.36
N LYS A 23 -75.47 34.49 105.00
CA LYS A 23 -76.06 34.37 103.65
C LYS A 23 -75.22 35.07 102.59
N GLU A 24 -74.74 36.29 102.88
CA GLU A 24 -73.88 37.04 101.95
C GLU A 24 -72.54 36.33 101.75
N VAL A 25 -71.95 35.78 102.83
CA VAL A 25 -70.70 35.02 102.76
C VAL A 25 -70.88 33.71 101.96
N GLU A 26 -71.97 32.96 102.18
CA GLU A 26 -72.27 31.75 101.40
C GLU A 26 -72.44 32.07 99.91
N GLN A 27 -73.18 33.14 99.57
CA GLN A 27 -73.38 33.57 98.19
C GLN A 27 -72.08 34.02 97.51
N PHE A 28 -71.20 34.72 98.24
CA PHE A 28 -69.87 35.09 97.76
C PHE A 28 -68.98 33.86 97.54
N LEU A 29 -68.99 32.88 98.45
CA LEU A 29 -68.21 31.64 98.30
C LEU A 29 -68.69 30.80 97.12
N ASP A 30 -70.00 30.79 96.83
CA ASP A 30 -70.54 30.15 95.63
C ASP A 30 -70.05 30.83 94.35
N GLN A 31 -70.12 32.16 94.26
CA GLN A 31 -69.59 32.91 93.10
C GLN A 31 -68.07 32.74 92.94
N LEU A 32 -67.33 32.78 94.06
CA LEU A 32 -65.89 32.55 94.08
C LEU A 32 -65.56 31.13 93.61
N SER A 33 -66.31 30.13 94.07
CA SER A 33 -66.09 28.74 93.64
C SER A 33 -66.32 28.57 92.14
N GLN A 34 -67.35 29.20 91.57
CA GLN A 34 -67.63 29.12 90.13
C GLN A 34 -66.54 29.81 89.30
N SER A 35 -66.12 31.01 89.72
CA SER A 35 -65.03 31.74 89.05
C SER A 35 -63.71 30.98 89.14
N PHE A 36 -63.43 30.35 90.29
CA PHE A 36 -62.23 29.55 90.49
C PHE A 36 -62.24 28.26 89.66
N ASP A 37 -63.39 27.61 89.53
CA ASP A 37 -63.57 26.43 88.68
C ASP A 37 -63.34 26.79 87.20
N GLN A 38 -63.88 27.93 86.74
CA GLN A 38 -63.63 28.45 85.40
C GLN A 38 -62.14 28.70 85.14
N VAL A 39 -61.44 29.38 86.07
CA VAL A 39 -60.00 29.60 85.95
C VAL A 39 -59.21 28.28 85.94
N CYS A 40 -59.61 27.30 86.75
CA CYS A 40 -59.00 25.97 86.74
C CYS A 40 -59.19 25.26 85.39
N GLN A 41 -60.38 25.33 84.81
CA GLN A 41 -60.70 24.75 83.51
C GLN A 41 -59.90 25.44 82.38
N GLU A 42 -59.87 26.77 82.35
CA GLU A 42 -59.06 27.54 81.39
C GLU A 42 -57.56 27.22 81.55
N ASN A 43 -57.06 27.07 82.77
CA ASN A 43 -55.66 26.69 83.01
C ASN A 43 -55.33 25.29 82.48
N LEU A 44 -56.27 24.34 82.63
CA LEU A 44 -56.12 22.98 82.10
C LEU A 44 -56.09 22.99 80.57
N GLU A 45 -57.02 23.73 79.94
CA GLU A 45 -57.09 23.88 78.48
C GLU A 45 -55.84 24.56 77.92
N LEU A 46 -55.37 25.63 78.56
CA LEU A 46 -54.15 26.33 78.16
C LEU A 46 -52.92 25.42 78.29
N LYS A 47 -52.82 24.62 79.36
CA LYS A 47 -51.73 23.65 79.51
C LYS A 47 -51.78 22.56 78.44
N SER A 48 -52.97 22.07 78.11
CA SER A 48 -53.15 21.08 77.05
C SER A 48 -52.75 21.65 75.68
N LYS A 49 -53.17 22.87 75.36
CA LYS A 49 -52.76 23.58 74.13
C LYS A 49 -51.25 23.83 74.09
N LEU A 50 -50.66 24.25 75.20
CA LEU A 50 -49.22 24.47 75.31
C LEU A 50 -48.44 23.18 75.05
N GLN A 51 -48.84 22.07 75.69
CA GLN A 51 -48.24 20.77 75.45
C GLN A 51 -48.38 20.32 73.98
N GLN A 52 -49.54 20.55 73.36
CA GLN A 52 -49.75 20.24 71.95
C GLN A 52 -48.81 21.05 71.05
N VAL A 53 -48.74 22.37 71.23
CA VAL A 53 -47.87 23.25 70.44
C VAL A 53 -46.40 22.92 70.65
N GLU A 54 -45.97 22.64 71.89
CA GLU A 54 -44.61 22.21 72.18
C GLU A 54 -44.26 20.89 71.48
N SER A 55 -45.19 19.93 71.45
CA SER A 55 -44.99 18.66 70.74
C SER A 55 -44.89 18.85 69.23
N GLU A 56 -45.68 19.76 68.65
CA GLU A 56 -45.64 20.06 67.23
C GLU A 56 -44.38 20.84 66.84
N ALA A 57 -43.97 21.81 67.65
CA ALA A 57 -42.71 22.53 67.48
C ALA A 57 -41.50 21.58 67.54
N LYS A 58 -41.51 20.62 68.47
CA LYS A 58 -40.49 19.58 68.53
C LYS A 58 -40.48 18.72 67.27
N ARG A 59 -41.64 18.27 66.80
CA ARG A 59 -41.76 17.48 65.56
C ARG A 59 -41.23 18.25 64.35
N LEU A 60 -41.57 19.54 64.23
CA LEU A 60 -41.09 20.39 63.15
C LEU A 60 -39.57 20.56 63.21
N LYS A 61 -39.00 20.72 64.40
CA LYS A 61 -37.55 20.79 64.60
C LYS A 61 -36.86 19.48 64.20
N ASP A 62 -37.41 18.34 64.57
CA ASP A 62 -36.87 17.03 64.18
C ASP A 62 -36.90 16.85 62.64
N VAL A 63 -37.97 17.32 61.97
CA VAL A 63 -38.08 17.31 60.50
C VAL A 63 -37.07 18.27 59.85
N GLU A 64 -36.91 19.47 60.40
CA GLU A 64 -35.91 20.44 59.95
C GLU A 64 -34.49 19.88 60.05
N ASP A 65 -34.14 19.27 61.19
CA ASP A 65 -32.84 18.66 61.41
C ASP A 65 -32.58 17.50 60.43
N SER A 66 -33.60 16.67 60.16
CA SER A 66 -33.52 15.61 59.15
C SER A 66 -33.33 16.19 57.74
N LEU A 67 -34.11 17.21 57.37
CA LEU A 67 -34.01 17.85 56.06
C LEU A 67 -32.64 18.49 55.86
N PHE A 68 -32.11 19.17 56.88
CA PHE A 68 -30.79 19.78 56.84
C PHE A 68 -29.69 18.74 56.66
N ARG A 69 -29.77 17.59 57.35
CA ARG A 69 -28.83 16.48 57.15
C ARG A 69 -28.90 15.95 55.72
N THR A 70 -30.10 15.72 55.18
CA THR A 70 -30.26 15.24 53.81
C THR A 70 -29.70 16.23 52.80
N LEU A 71 -29.96 17.54 52.97
CA LEU A 71 -29.46 18.57 52.08
C LEU A 71 -27.93 18.66 52.12
N LYS A 72 -27.35 18.58 53.32
CA LYS A 72 -25.90 18.53 53.48
C LYS A 72 -25.29 17.29 52.84
N THR A 73 -25.89 16.11 53.04
CA THR A 73 -25.42 14.89 52.38
C THR A 73 -25.53 14.98 50.86
N ALA A 74 -26.60 15.58 50.34
CA ALA A 74 -26.74 15.81 48.90
C ALA A 74 -25.68 16.78 48.36
N GLU A 75 -25.37 17.85 49.10
CA GLU A 75 -24.29 18.79 48.77
C GLU A 75 -22.92 18.09 48.78
N ASP A 76 -22.59 17.38 49.86
CA ASP A 76 -21.33 16.63 50.00
C ASP A 76 -21.19 15.56 48.88
N THR A 77 -22.29 14.87 48.55
CA THR A 77 -22.31 13.88 47.46
C THR A 77 -22.13 14.56 46.10
N GLY A 78 -22.79 15.70 45.86
CA GLY A 78 -22.62 16.47 44.64
C GLY A 78 -21.18 16.95 44.44
N ALA A 79 -20.55 17.45 45.50
CA ALA A 79 -19.15 17.84 45.49
C ALA A 79 -18.22 16.64 45.19
N SER A 80 -18.46 15.50 45.83
CA SER A 80 -17.70 14.27 45.58
C SER A 80 -17.84 13.77 44.14
N ILE A 81 -19.03 13.82 43.55
CA ILE A 81 -19.26 13.43 42.15
C ILE A 81 -18.48 14.35 41.21
N ILE A 82 -18.46 15.66 41.47
CA ILE A 82 -17.72 16.61 40.65
C ILE A 82 -16.21 16.35 40.76
N GLU A 83 -15.70 16.10 41.96
CA GLU A 83 -14.29 15.77 42.18
C GLU A 83 -13.88 14.47 41.46
N GLU A 84 -14.68 13.42 41.58
CA GLU A 84 -14.45 12.13 40.92
C GLU A 84 -14.53 12.26 39.39
N ALA A 85 -15.51 13.02 38.87
CA ALA A 85 -15.63 13.26 37.43
C ALA A 85 -14.45 14.04 36.86
N ASN A 86 -13.95 15.05 37.59
CA ASN A 86 -12.75 15.80 37.20
C ASN A 86 -11.50 14.91 37.23
N ALA A 87 -11.32 14.12 38.30
CA ALA A 87 -10.20 13.19 38.40
C ALA A 87 -10.23 12.13 37.27
N ALA A 88 -11.40 11.60 36.95
CA ALA A 88 -11.58 10.68 35.83
C ALA A 88 -11.29 11.35 34.47
N ALA A 89 -11.74 12.60 34.28
CA ALA A 89 -11.45 13.36 33.07
C ALA A 89 -9.94 13.62 32.91
N ASP A 90 -9.26 14.03 33.99
CA ASP A 90 -7.80 14.23 33.99
C ASP A 90 -7.07 12.93 33.67
N GLN A 91 -7.49 11.80 34.25
CA GLN A 91 -6.92 10.49 33.97
C GLN A 91 -7.12 10.08 32.49
N ILE A 92 -8.31 10.31 31.92
CA ILE A 92 -8.59 10.05 30.50
C ILE A 92 -7.68 10.91 29.62
N ILE A 93 -7.51 12.19 29.94
CA ILE A 93 -6.64 13.10 29.19
C ILE A 93 -5.18 12.65 29.29
N GLU A 94 -4.72 12.26 30.47
CA GLU A 94 -3.36 11.75 30.67
C GLU A 94 -3.11 10.47 29.88
N GLU A 95 -4.03 9.51 29.92
CA GLU A 95 -3.95 8.27 29.16
C GLU A 95 -3.98 8.52 27.64
N ALA A 96 -4.87 9.41 27.17
CA ALA A 96 -4.94 9.79 25.77
C ALA A 96 -3.62 10.44 25.30
N ASN A 97 -3.06 11.35 26.10
CA ASN A 97 -1.77 11.99 25.80
C ASN A 97 -0.61 10.99 25.80
N TYR A 98 -0.58 10.06 26.75
CA TYR A 98 0.41 8.99 26.82
C TYR A 98 0.34 8.10 25.57
N ASN A 99 -0.86 7.64 25.21
CA ASN A 99 -1.09 6.82 24.02
C ASN A 99 -0.74 7.56 22.73
N ALA A 100 -1.12 8.82 22.59
CA ALA A 100 -0.78 9.65 21.43
C ALA A 100 0.74 9.82 21.30
N LYS A 101 1.43 10.10 22.42
CA LYS A 101 2.89 10.21 22.44
C LYS A 101 3.56 8.91 22.02
N HIS A 102 3.11 7.78 22.55
CA HIS A 102 3.67 6.48 22.16
C HIS A 102 3.39 6.11 20.71
N ALA A 103 2.20 6.40 20.20
CA ALA A 103 1.87 6.19 18.79
C ALA A 103 2.79 7.03 17.88
N ASN A 104 3.04 8.30 18.25
CA ASN A 104 3.95 9.17 17.52
C ASN A 104 5.40 8.66 17.56
N GLU A 105 5.91 8.29 18.74
CA GLU A 105 7.26 7.72 18.88
C GLU A 105 7.43 6.42 18.06
N TYR A 106 6.40 5.57 18.05
CA TYR A 106 6.40 4.35 17.25
C TYR A 106 6.38 4.64 15.74
N ALA A 107 5.54 5.57 15.30
CA ALA A 107 5.48 6.00 13.90
C ALA A 107 6.81 6.63 13.45
N GLU A 108 7.42 7.50 14.27
CA GLU A 108 8.73 8.08 14.01
C GLU A 108 9.81 7.01 13.87
N LYS A 109 9.77 5.98 14.74
CA LYS A 109 10.70 4.84 14.66
C LYS A 109 10.55 4.08 13.34
N ILE A 110 9.31 3.75 12.94
CA ILE A 110 9.05 3.08 11.65
C ILE A 110 9.54 3.92 10.48
N ILE A 111 9.22 5.22 10.47
CA ILE A 111 9.66 6.13 9.40
C ILE A 111 11.18 6.19 9.33
N LYS A 112 11.85 6.25 10.48
CA LYS A 112 13.31 6.27 10.54
C LYS A 112 13.92 4.97 10.02
N GLU A 113 13.39 3.82 10.41
CA GLU A 113 13.85 2.51 9.93
C GLU A 113 13.61 2.35 8.43
N ALA A 114 12.43 2.75 7.94
CA ALA A 114 12.10 2.73 6.52
C ALA A 114 13.03 3.64 5.70
N LYS A 115 13.32 4.85 6.20
CA LYS A 115 14.28 5.78 5.57
C LYS A 115 15.68 5.18 5.53
N GLN A 116 16.17 4.63 6.63
CA GLN A 116 17.49 4.00 6.69
C GLN A 116 17.60 2.82 5.72
N LYS A 117 16.56 1.99 5.63
CA LYS A 117 16.51 0.90 4.66
C LYS A 117 16.52 1.42 3.22
N ALA A 118 15.68 2.41 2.91
CA ALA A 118 15.64 3.01 1.58
C ALA A 118 16.98 3.66 1.18
N GLU A 119 17.66 4.34 2.11
CA GLU A 119 18.99 4.91 1.90
C GLU A 119 20.04 3.83 1.63
N SER A 120 20.01 2.73 2.40
CA SER A 120 20.89 1.58 2.20
C SER A 120 20.66 0.92 0.83
N ASP A 121 19.40 0.65 0.48
CA ASP A 121 19.02 0.02 -0.78
C ASP A 121 19.42 0.91 -1.97
N ALA A 122 19.17 2.23 -1.87
CA ALA A 122 19.60 3.20 -2.87
C ALA A 122 21.13 3.21 -3.04
N ALA A 123 21.89 3.17 -1.94
CA ALA A 123 23.35 3.11 -2.00
C ALA A 123 23.85 1.85 -2.71
N VAL A 124 23.24 0.69 -2.46
CA VAL A 124 23.57 -0.57 -3.15
C VAL A 124 23.27 -0.47 -4.65
N ILE A 125 22.10 0.06 -5.03
CA ILE A 125 21.71 0.23 -6.43
C ILE A 125 22.69 1.17 -7.16
N ILE A 126 23.05 2.30 -6.54
CA ILE A 126 24.01 3.25 -7.11
C ILE A 126 25.37 2.58 -7.30
N ALA A 127 25.88 1.87 -6.29
CA ALA A 127 27.17 1.18 -6.37
C ALA A 127 27.18 0.09 -7.46
N ALA A 128 26.08 -0.67 -7.60
CA ALA A 128 25.93 -1.67 -8.65
C ALA A 128 25.87 -1.03 -10.05
N ALA A 129 25.11 0.06 -10.20
CA ALA A 129 25.01 0.81 -11.45
C ALA A 129 26.37 1.41 -11.86
N GLU A 130 27.13 1.96 -10.91
CA GLU A 130 28.48 2.47 -11.15
C GLU A 130 29.45 1.36 -11.59
N THR A 131 29.34 0.17 -10.98
CA THR A 131 30.19 -0.97 -11.33
C THR A 131 29.86 -1.46 -12.74
N LYS A 132 28.57 -1.65 -13.05
CA LYS A 132 28.11 -2.03 -14.38
C LYS A 132 28.51 -1.00 -15.44
N ALA A 133 28.41 0.29 -15.13
CA ALA A 133 28.86 1.35 -16.04
C ALA A 133 30.37 1.25 -16.33
N LYS A 134 31.20 0.92 -15.32
CA LYS A 134 32.64 0.71 -15.52
C LYS A 134 32.92 -0.52 -16.40
N GLU A 135 32.20 -1.63 -16.17
CA GLU A 135 32.31 -2.85 -16.97
C GLU A 135 31.97 -2.58 -18.44
N VAL A 136 30.83 -1.95 -18.70
CA VAL A 136 30.40 -1.57 -20.07
C VAL A 136 31.45 -0.67 -20.75
N ILE A 137 32.06 0.26 -20.03
CA ILE A 137 33.13 1.11 -20.59
C ILE A 137 34.37 0.29 -20.96
N VAL A 138 34.72 -0.73 -20.16
CA VAL A 138 35.85 -1.63 -20.46
C VAL A 138 35.54 -2.49 -21.68
N GLU A 139 34.37 -3.14 -21.70
CA GLU A 139 33.91 -3.95 -22.84
C GLU A 139 33.85 -3.15 -24.13
N LEU A 140 33.33 -1.92 -24.08
CA LEU A 140 33.28 -1.03 -25.24
C LEU A 140 34.67 -0.68 -25.75
N ARG A 141 35.64 -0.45 -24.85
CA ARG A 141 37.03 -0.18 -25.25
C ARG A 141 37.66 -1.40 -25.92
N GLU A 142 37.45 -2.58 -25.38
CA GLU A 142 37.97 -3.82 -25.97
C GLU A 142 37.34 -4.10 -27.33
N SER A 143 36.02 -3.95 -27.45
CA SER A 143 35.27 -4.08 -28.70
C SER A 143 35.75 -3.09 -29.76
N MET A 144 35.96 -1.82 -29.37
CA MET A 144 36.49 -0.79 -30.25
C MET A 144 37.91 -1.12 -30.73
N GLN A 145 38.78 -1.62 -29.84
CA GLN A 145 40.12 -2.07 -30.22
C GLN A 145 40.06 -3.27 -31.17
N GLY A 146 39.16 -4.22 -30.94
CA GLY A 146 38.91 -5.35 -31.84
C GLY A 146 38.46 -4.88 -33.22
N LEU A 147 37.55 -3.92 -33.29
CA LEU A 147 37.06 -3.33 -34.53
C LEU A 147 38.16 -2.59 -35.31
N VAL A 148 39.05 -1.88 -34.61
CA VAL A 148 40.20 -1.23 -35.25
C VAL A 148 41.15 -2.28 -35.86
N ARG A 149 41.46 -3.36 -35.12
CA ARG A 149 42.31 -4.45 -35.62
C ARG A 149 41.71 -5.16 -36.83
N SER A 150 40.39 -5.41 -36.81
CA SER A 150 39.70 -6.02 -37.94
C SER A 150 39.69 -5.10 -39.17
N TYR A 151 39.52 -3.80 -38.96
CA TYR A 151 39.64 -2.80 -40.02
C TYR A 151 41.05 -2.75 -40.62
N GLU A 152 42.09 -2.75 -39.79
CA GLU A 152 43.49 -2.81 -40.25
C GLU A 152 43.77 -4.06 -41.09
N SER A 153 43.34 -5.23 -40.62
CA SER A 153 43.46 -6.50 -41.37
C SER A 153 42.72 -6.45 -42.71
N LEU A 154 41.51 -5.86 -42.75
CA LEU A 154 40.75 -5.71 -44.00
C LEU A 154 41.46 -4.77 -44.99
N VAL A 155 42.09 -3.71 -44.51
CA VAL A 155 42.92 -2.81 -45.33
C VAL A 155 44.12 -3.58 -45.90
N GLU A 156 44.81 -4.41 -45.11
CA GLU A 156 45.90 -5.26 -45.58
C GLU A 156 45.44 -6.29 -46.63
N GLN A 157 44.31 -6.95 -46.40
CA GLN A 157 43.71 -7.88 -47.36
C GLN A 157 43.40 -7.18 -48.69
N ARG A 158 42.82 -5.97 -48.62
CA ARG A 158 42.58 -5.13 -49.81
C ARG A 158 43.89 -4.80 -50.53
N GLU A 159 44.94 -4.41 -49.82
CA GLU A 159 46.23 -4.13 -50.45
C GLU A 159 46.82 -5.36 -51.15
N ASN A 160 46.73 -6.53 -50.52
CA ASN A 160 47.22 -7.78 -51.08
C ASN A 160 46.44 -8.17 -52.34
N LEU A 161 45.11 -7.98 -52.35
CA LEU A 161 44.28 -8.17 -53.53
C LEU A 161 44.65 -7.20 -54.66
N VAL A 162 44.91 -5.92 -54.35
CA VAL A 162 45.35 -4.95 -55.36
C VAL A 162 46.72 -5.33 -55.92
N LYS A 163 47.65 -5.80 -55.07
CA LYS A 163 48.98 -6.29 -55.50
C LYS A 163 48.86 -7.53 -56.39
N SER A 164 48.00 -8.50 -56.03
CA SER A 164 47.78 -9.71 -56.83
C SER A 164 47.12 -9.38 -58.17
N LEU A 165 46.12 -8.49 -58.20
CA LEU A 165 45.48 -8.05 -59.43
C LEU A 165 46.46 -7.32 -60.37
N ARG A 166 47.34 -6.48 -59.82
CA ARG A 166 48.43 -5.86 -60.60
C ARG A 166 49.39 -6.89 -61.15
N ARG A 167 49.77 -7.90 -60.36
CA ARG A 167 50.65 -8.98 -60.81
C ARG A 167 50.01 -9.78 -61.95
N ILE A 168 48.76 -10.20 -61.80
CA ILE A 168 48.00 -10.93 -62.83
C ILE A 168 47.89 -10.07 -64.10
N SER A 169 47.57 -8.78 -63.97
CA SER A 169 47.50 -7.88 -65.12
C SER A 169 48.85 -7.75 -65.83
N GLN A 170 49.96 -7.67 -65.08
CA GLN A 170 51.30 -7.63 -65.66
C GLN A 170 51.67 -8.96 -66.34
N ASP A 171 51.34 -10.09 -65.72
CA ASP A 171 51.56 -11.42 -66.29
C ASP A 171 50.76 -11.61 -67.59
N MET A 172 49.51 -11.13 -67.63
CA MET A 172 48.68 -11.11 -68.85
C MET A 172 49.28 -10.21 -69.94
N LEU A 173 49.75 -9.01 -69.60
CA LEU A 173 50.45 -8.14 -70.56
C LEU A 173 51.69 -8.83 -71.13
N ASN A 174 52.49 -9.45 -70.27
CA ASN A 174 53.68 -10.20 -70.71
C ASN A 174 53.32 -11.39 -71.62
N GLN A 175 52.20 -12.09 -71.36
CA GLN A 175 51.71 -13.16 -72.24
C GLN A 175 51.22 -12.63 -73.59
N ILE A 176 50.55 -11.47 -73.60
CA ILE A 176 50.14 -10.80 -74.85
C ILE A 176 51.37 -10.42 -75.66
N ASP A 177 52.37 -9.79 -75.04
CA ASP A 177 53.62 -9.42 -75.72
C ASP A 177 54.35 -10.65 -76.28
N LEU A 178 54.40 -11.76 -75.53
CA LEU A 178 54.97 -13.02 -75.99
C LEU A 178 54.18 -13.60 -77.16
N SER A 179 52.84 -13.58 -77.08
CA SER A 179 51.95 -14.01 -78.16
C SER A 179 52.15 -13.17 -79.42
N ASP A 180 52.21 -11.84 -79.30
CA ASP A 180 52.46 -10.93 -80.42
C ASP A 180 53.84 -11.19 -81.05
N ALA A 181 54.86 -11.47 -80.23
CA ALA A 181 56.17 -11.90 -80.70
C ALA A 181 56.10 -13.24 -81.45
N HIS A 182 55.34 -14.22 -80.96
CA HIS A 182 55.10 -15.48 -81.66
C HIS A 182 54.36 -15.28 -82.99
N PHE A 183 53.31 -14.45 -83.02
CA PHE A 183 52.58 -14.11 -84.24
C PHE A 183 53.45 -13.41 -85.28
N SER A 184 54.32 -12.50 -84.85
CA SER A 184 55.26 -11.79 -85.76
C SER A 184 56.26 -12.73 -86.45
N ARG A 185 56.54 -13.91 -85.87
CA ARG A 185 57.42 -14.94 -86.45
C ARG A 185 56.73 -15.86 -87.44
N ILE A 186 55.40 -15.85 -87.51
CA ILE A 186 54.65 -16.66 -88.47
C ILE A 186 54.73 -15.96 -89.84
N ASP A 187 55.73 -16.34 -90.63
CA ASP A 187 55.79 -15.94 -92.04
C ASP A 187 54.79 -16.78 -92.84
N ALA A 188 53.59 -16.23 -93.02
CA ALA A 188 52.52 -16.85 -93.81
C ALA A 188 52.98 -17.24 -95.24
N LYS A 189 53.98 -16.53 -95.79
CA LYS A 189 54.57 -16.85 -97.10
C LYS A 189 55.51 -18.06 -97.03
N ALA A 190 56.22 -18.26 -95.93
CA ALA A 190 57.07 -19.44 -95.73
C ALA A 190 56.23 -20.71 -95.55
N HIS A 191 55.13 -20.64 -94.79
CA HIS A 191 54.20 -21.76 -94.65
C HIS A 191 53.46 -22.07 -95.97
N ALA A 192 53.08 -21.05 -96.76
CA ALA A 192 52.52 -21.27 -98.09
C ALA A 192 53.50 -21.99 -99.05
N ARG A 193 54.80 -21.64 -99.00
CA ARG A 193 55.84 -22.32 -99.78
C ARG A 193 56.04 -23.77 -99.35
N ALA A 194 56.06 -24.04 -98.04
CA ALA A 194 56.19 -25.41 -97.54
C ALA A 194 55.02 -26.30 -97.98
N VAL A 195 53.79 -25.77 -98.01
CA VAL A 195 52.61 -26.50 -98.51
C VAL A 195 52.70 -26.72 -100.03
N GLU A 196 53.19 -25.75 -100.81
CA GLU A 196 53.39 -25.92 -102.25
C GLU A 196 54.50 -26.95 -102.56
N GLU A 197 55.57 -26.99 -101.77
CA GLU A 197 56.67 -27.96 -101.91
C GLU A 197 56.23 -29.39 -101.55
N LEU A 198 55.42 -29.55 -100.48
CA LEU A 198 54.83 -30.83 -100.09
C LEU A 198 53.83 -31.36 -101.13
N SER A 199 53.15 -30.47 -101.85
CA SER A 199 52.25 -30.84 -102.95
C SER A 199 52.99 -31.33 -104.21
N ARG A 200 54.28 -30.95 -104.38
CA ARG A 200 55.10 -31.35 -105.54
C ARG A 200 55.89 -32.64 -105.30
N SER A 201 56.14 -33.04 -104.05
CA SER A 201 56.75 -34.33 -103.74
C SER A 201 55.70 -35.45 -103.77
N GLN A 202 55.71 -36.30 -104.81
CA GLN A 202 54.93 -37.56 -104.89
C GLN A 202 55.46 -38.63 -103.92
N THR A 203 55.53 -38.34 -102.63
CA THR A 203 56.11 -39.24 -101.61
C THR A 203 55.07 -40.09 -100.85
N PHE A 204 53.80 -40.08 -101.28
CA PHE A 204 52.77 -41.00 -100.81
C PHE A 204 52.22 -41.86 -101.95
N THR A 205 52.99 -42.87 -102.37
CA THR A 205 52.47 -43.98 -103.18
C THR A 205 52.32 -45.24 -102.31
N PHE A 206 51.18 -45.92 -102.44
CA PHE A 206 50.70 -47.08 -101.66
C PHE A 206 51.71 -48.25 -101.48
N GLY A 207 52.79 -48.31 -102.25
CA GLY A 207 53.82 -49.37 -102.16
C GLY A 207 54.71 -49.32 -100.93
N ASN A 208 54.85 -48.15 -100.27
CA ASN A 208 55.68 -48.00 -99.06
C ASN A 208 54.92 -48.17 -97.73
N LEU A 209 53.62 -48.50 -97.79
CA LEU A 209 52.82 -48.75 -96.60
C LEU A 209 53.15 -50.12 -95.95
N ALA A 210 53.58 -51.11 -96.75
CA ALA A 210 53.91 -52.45 -96.25
C ALA A 210 55.21 -52.48 -95.42
N ALA A 211 56.17 -51.59 -95.71
CA ALA A 211 57.43 -51.48 -94.96
C ALA A 211 57.28 -50.74 -93.62
N LEU A 212 56.18 -50.00 -93.42
CA LEU A 212 55.89 -49.30 -92.17
C LEU A 212 55.18 -50.20 -91.14
N THR A 213 54.47 -51.24 -91.60
CA THR A 213 53.75 -52.19 -90.74
C THR A 213 54.69 -53.10 -89.94
N GLU A 214 55.87 -53.44 -90.49
CA GLU A 214 56.86 -54.28 -89.81
C GLU A 214 57.65 -53.50 -88.75
N GLN A 215 57.75 -52.17 -88.89
CA GLN A 215 58.43 -51.29 -87.93
C GLN A 215 57.52 -50.80 -86.78
N LEU A 216 56.20 -50.96 -86.88
CA LEU A 216 55.26 -50.69 -85.78
C LEU A 216 55.07 -51.88 -84.81
N GLY A 217 55.60 -53.08 -85.13
CA GLY A 217 55.51 -54.26 -84.27
C GLY A 217 56.48 -54.30 -83.07
N GLN A 218 57.44 -53.37 -82.99
CA GLN A 218 58.50 -53.35 -81.96
C GLN A 218 58.53 -52.07 -81.11
N SER A 219 57.48 -51.25 -81.13
CA SER A 219 57.37 -50.06 -80.24
C SER A 219 56.04 -49.94 -79.49
N ILE A 220 55.26 -51.03 -79.38
CA ILE A 220 54.04 -51.12 -78.54
C ILE A 220 54.31 -51.98 -77.29
N SER A 221 55.48 -51.83 -76.68
CA SER A 221 55.73 -52.38 -75.36
C SER A 221 56.56 -51.37 -74.58
N GLN A 222 56.02 -50.94 -73.44
CA GLN A 222 56.45 -49.83 -72.60
C GLN A 222 55.94 -48.45 -73.02
N THR A 223 54.63 -48.23 -72.88
CA THR A 223 54.11 -47.26 -71.90
C THR A 223 52.65 -47.64 -71.65
N GLU A 224 52.41 -48.25 -70.49
CA GLU A 224 51.06 -48.53 -70.00
C GLU A 224 50.30 -47.22 -69.80
N ILE A 225 49.19 -47.09 -70.52
CA ILE A 225 48.14 -46.15 -70.18
C ILE A 225 47.42 -46.77 -68.98
N SER A 226 47.71 -46.31 -67.78
CA SER A 226 46.83 -46.56 -66.62
C SER A 226 45.64 -45.61 -66.76
N VAL A 227 44.59 -46.11 -67.43
CA VAL A 227 43.24 -45.55 -67.30
C VAL A 227 42.80 -45.88 -65.87
N LYS A 228 42.88 -44.89 -64.99
CA LYS A 228 41.96 -44.86 -63.84
C LYS A 228 40.70 -44.20 -64.36
N GLU A 229 39.62 -44.97 -64.41
CA GLU A 229 38.28 -44.43 -64.54
C GLU A 229 38.07 -43.41 -63.40
N GLU A 230 37.72 -42.20 -63.81
CA GLU A 230 37.06 -41.23 -62.95
C GLU A 230 35.67 -41.79 -62.61
N ASP A 231 35.47 -42.15 -61.35
CA ASP A 231 34.16 -42.06 -60.68
C ASP A 231 34.40 -41.23 -59.41
N GLU A 232 34.76 -39.96 -59.59
CA GLU A 232 34.59 -38.96 -58.54
C GLU A 232 33.76 -37.82 -59.13
N ASP A 233 32.48 -37.84 -58.78
CA ASP A 233 31.52 -36.77 -58.95
C ASP A 233 32.11 -35.47 -58.35
N PRO A 234 32.48 -34.44 -59.15
CA PRO A 234 33.08 -33.21 -58.62
C PRO A 234 32.02 -32.28 -57.99
N MET A 235 30.93 -32.83 -57.46
CA MET A 235 29.80 -32.10 -56.92
C MET A 235 29.22 -32.69 -55.62
N ALA A 236 30.06 -33.30 -54.77
CA ALA A 236 29.62 -33.80 -53.47
C ALA A 236 30.68 -33.64 -52.36
N GLU A 237 31.11 -32.40 -52.09
CA GLU A 237 31.59 -31.98 -50.76
C GLU A 237 31.71 -30.44 -50.71
N MET A 238 30.57 -29.77 -50.90
CA MET A 238 30.36 -28.47 -50.27
C MET A 238 29.61 -28.80 -48.99
N GLU A 239 30.34 -29.00 -47.88
CA GLU A 239 29.74 -28.90 -46.56
C GLU A 239 29.16 -27.50 -46.47
N VAL A 240 27.85 -27.41 -46.67
CA VAL A 240 27.07 -26.24 -46.31
C VAL A 240 27.17 -26.19 -44.79
N ILE A 241 27.99 -25.27 -44.27
CA ILE A 241 27.83 -24.79 -42.90
C ILE A 241 26.53 -23.98 -42.92
N GLU A 242 25.41 -24.67 -42.75
CA GLU A 242 24.18 -24.06 -42.24
C GLU A 242 24.44 -23.78 -40.76
N GLU A 243 25.09 -22.65 -40.47
CA GLU A 243 24.88 -22.00 -39.19
C GLU A 243 23.43 -21.50 -39.21
N GLU A 244 22.55 -22.22 -38.52
CA GLU A 244 21.29 -21.65 -38.07
C GLU A 244 21.63 -20.40 -37.25
N LEU A 245 21.37 -19.23 -37.85
CA LEU A 245 21.22 -17.98 -37.11
C LEU A 245 20.02 -18.15 -36.17
N GLU A 246 20.27 -18.66 -34.96
CA GLU A 246 19.40 -18.40 -33.82
C GLU A 246 19.48 -16.91 -33.53
N ILE A 247 18.52 -16.16 -34.07
CA ILE A 247 18.23 -14.82 -33.59
C ILE A 247 17.61 -15.00 -32.20
N GLU A 248 18.43 -14.94 -31.16
CA GLU A 248 17.97 -14.67 -29.80
C GLU A 248 17.40 -13.24 -29.78
N ILE A 249 16.10 -13.16 -30.05
CA ILE A 249 15.28 -12.02 -29.64
C ILE A 249 15.20 -12.11 -28.12
N HIS A 250 16.03 -11.34 -27.42
CA HIS A 250 15.79 -11.00 -26.03
C HIS A 250 14.52 -10.14 -25.97
N ASP A 251 13.35 -10.78 -25.90
CA ASP A 251 12.15 -10.13 -25.38
C ASP A 251 12.28 -10.10 -23.85
N SER A 252 12.84 -9.01 -23.34
CA SER A 252 12.81 -8.70 -21.91
C SER A 252 11.57 -7.87 -21.62
N THR A 253 10.40 -8.48 -21.75
CA THR A 253 9.20 -8.08 -20.99
C THR A 253 9.08 -8.97 -19.76
N PRO A 254 8.90 -8.41 -18.55
CA PRO A 254 8.72 -9.23 -17.36
C PRO A 254 7.30 -9.80 -17.35
N ASP A 255 7.16 -11.09 -17.67
CA ASP A 255 5.93 -11.83 -17.37
C ASP A 255 5.91 -12.18 -15.88
N VAL A 256 4.83 -11.74 -15.24
CA VAL A 256 4.48 -12.03 -13.85
C VAL A 256 3.81 -13.39 -13.84
N GLU A 257 4.54 -14.45 -13.49
CA GLU A 257 3.93 -15.70 -13.06
C GLU A 257 3.39 -15.53 -11.63
N ALA A 258 2.08 -15.41 -11.55
CA ALA A 258 1.34 -15.57 -10.32
C ALA A 258 1.33 -17.06 -9.94
N GLU A 259 2.02 -17.42 -8.86
CA GLU A 259 1.82 -18.69 -8.18
C GLU A 259 0.38 -18.75 -7.64
N ALA A 260 -0.46 -19.56 -8.28
CA ALA A 260 -1.71 -20.02 -7.70
C ALA A 260 -1.41 -21.27 -6.85
N PRO A 261 -1.78 -21.30 -5.56
CA PRO A 261 -1.65 -22.53 -4.77
C PRO A 261 -2.79 -23.50 -5.16
N GLU A 262 -2.43 -24.71 -5.57
CA GLU A 262 -3.33 -25.86 -5.59
C GLU A 262 -3.69 -26.23 -4.14
N VAL A 263 -4.97 -26.10 -3.80
CA VAL A 263 -5.56 -26.65 -2.57
C VAL A 263 -6.71 -27.55 -2.98
N GLU A 264 -6.60 -28.85 -2.65
CA GLU A 264 -7.67 -29.83 -2.84
C GLU A 264 -8.91 -29.48 -2.01
N PRO A 265 -10.14 -29.78 -2.47
CA PRO A 265 -11.34 -29.53 -1.70
C PRO A 265 -11.58 -30.70 -0.75
N ASP A 266 -11.29 -30.51 0.54
CA ASP A 266 -11.90 -31.30 1.61
C ASP A 266 -13.31 -30.75 1.88
N GLU A 267 -14.31 -31.59 1.61
CA GLU A 267 -15.69 -31.39 2.02
C GLU A 267 -15.81 -31.63 3.53
N GLU A 268 -15.95 -30.56 4.33
CA GLU A 268 -16.54 -30.64 5.66
C GLU A 268 -17.73 -29.67 5.77
N GLU A 269 -18.91 -30.28 5.98
CA GLU A 269 -20.17 -29.63 6.34
C GLU A 269 -20.00 -28.81 7.62
N ILE A 270 -20.38 -27.52 7.58
CA ILE A 270 -20.65 -26.74 8.78
C ILE A 270 -22.05 -26.13 8.64
N GLU A 271 -22.98 -26.66 9.44
CA GLU A 271 -24.34 -26.15 9.64
C GLU A 271 -24.32 -24.68 10.12
N PRO A 272 -25.20 -23.80 9.62
CA PRO A 272 -25.38 -22.49 10.22
C PRO A 272 -26.28 -22.61 11.47
N GLN A 273 -25.70 -22.29 12.63
CA GLN A 273 -26.42 -22.10 13.88
C GLN A 273 -27.34 -20.87 13.77
N ALA A 274 -28.61 -21.08 14.11
CA ALA A 274 -29.61 -20.05 14.24
C ALA A 274 -29.37 -19.27 15.55
N GLU A 275 -29.12 -17.97 15.45
CA GLU A 275 -29.40 -17.03 16.54
C GLU A 275 -30.57 -16.12 16.18
N VAL A 276 -31.51 -16.14 17.12
CA VAL A 276 -32.73 -15.36 17.20
C VAL A 276 -32.36 -13.90 17.49
N ASN A 277 -32.89 -12.96 16.71
CA ASN A 277 -33.29 -11.68 17.26
C ASN A 277 -34.49 -11.13 16.50
N GLU A 278 -35.57 -10.92 17.27
CA GLU A 278 -36.75 -10.15 16.91
C GLU A 278 -36.34 -8.71 16.61
N GLU A 279 -36.87 -8.11 15.55
CA GLU A 279 -37.34 -6.73 15.58
C GLU A 279 -38.29 -6.44 14.41
N THR A 280 -39.57 -6.34 14.76
CA THR A 280 -40.60 -5.40 14.30
C THR A 280 -40.61 -4.89 12.84
N GLU A 281 -41.68 -5.27 12.14
CA GLU A 281 -42.20 -4.62 10.94
C GLU A 281 -42.54 -3.13 11.15
N VAL A 282 -42.01 -2.25 10.30
CA VAL A 282 -42.77 -1.08 9.83
C VAL A 282 -42.52 -0.90 8.33
N LYS A 283 -43.57 -1.12 7.54
CA LYS A 283 -43.67 -0.71 6.13
C LYS A 283 -43.61 0.80 6.02
N ASN A 284 -42.82 1.32 5.07
CA ASN A 284 -43.29 2.39 4.19
C ASN A 284 -42.46 2.47 2.91
N GLU A 285 -43.19 2.42 1.80
CA GLU A 285 -42.72 2.59 0.43
C GLU A 285 -42.40 4.07 0.15
N ALA A 286 -41.26 4.34 -0.48
CA ALA A 286 -41.12 5.45 -1.44
C ALA A 286 -39.85 5.26 -2.30
N LYS A 287 -40.04 5.16 -3.61
CA LYS A 287 -38.98 5.22 -4.64
C LYS A 287 -38.25 6.57 -4.65
N PRO A 288 -36.96 6.62 -5.01
CA PRO A 288 -36.37 7.80 -5.61
C PRO A 288 -35.93 7.55 -7.06
N THR A 289 -36.05 8.56 -7.91
CA THR A 289 -35.33 8.74 -9.18
C THR A 289 -35.02 10.23 -9.36
N PRO A 290 -33.96 10.58 -10.11
CA PRO A 290 -32.90 11.45 -9.61
C PRO A 290 -32.70 12.74 -10.43
N ASP A 291 -31.65 13.46 -10.05
CA ASP A 291 -30.89 14.49 -10.78
C ASP A 291 -31.37 15.94 -10.68
N GLU A 292 -30.53 16.78 -10.07
CA GLU A 292 -30.16 18.10 -10.61
C GLU A 292 -28.78 18.53 -10.04
N GLU A 293 -27.94 19.06 -10.93
CA GLU A 293 -26.53 19.45 -10.77
C GLU A 293 -26.31 20.63 -9.78
N PRO A 294 -25.08 20.85 -9.27
CA PRO A 294 -24.78 21.96 -8.38
C PRO A 294 -24.37 23.23 -9.16
N GLU A 295 -25.10 24.32 -8.94
CA GLU A 295 -24.60 25.68 -9.17
C GLU A 295 -23.75 26.15 -7.98
N SER A 296 -22.58 26.70 -8.28
CA SER A 296 -21.82 27.59 -7.38
C SER A 296 -22.30 29.03 -7.60
N PRO A 297 -22.22 29.96 -6.61
CA PRO A 297 -20.96 30.70 -6.45
C PRO A 297 -20.67 31.31 -5.05
N GLU A 298 -19.41 31.73 -4.92
CA GLU A 298 -18.89 32.94 -4.25
C GLU A 298 -18.74 33.04 -2.71
N GLU A 299 -17.47 33.28 -2.34
CA GLU A 299 -16.97 33.88 -1.11
C GLU A 299 -17.38 35.36 -0.99
N GLU A 300 -17.75 35.84 0.21
CA GLU A 300 -17.15 37.04 0.83
C GLU A 300 -17.73 37.36 2.24
N ASP A 301 -16.79 37.38 3.18
CA ASP A 301 -16.62 38.21 4.39
C ASP A 301 -17.47 38.11 5.69
N PRO A 302 -16.81 38.16 6.88
CA PRO A 302 -17.41 37.97 8.19
C PRO A 302 -17.67 39.31 8.89
N LYS A 303 -18.93 39.56 9.30
CA LYS A 303 -19.30 40.40 10.45
C LYS A 303 -20.81 40.44 10.61
N LYS A 304 -21.32 39.72 11.60
CA LYS A 304 -22.53 40.10 12.35
C LYS A 304 -22.53 39.36 13.69
N GLN A 305 -22.18 40.12 14.72
CA GLN A 305 -22.53 39.84 16.11
C GLN A 305 -24.06 39.81 16.24
N SER A 306 -24.60 38.72 16.74
CA SER A 306 -25.92 38.66 17.39
C SER A 306 -25.75 37.63 18.50
N GLY A 307 -25.65 38.02 19.77
CA GLY A 307 -26.67 38.76 20.50
C GLY A 307 -27.19 37.79 21.57
N SER A 308 -26.41 37.68 22.65
CA SER A 308 -26.64 36.75 23.76
C SER A 308 -27.96 37.05 24.46
N PHE A 309 -28.73 36.00 24.72
CA PHE A 309 -30.06 35.99 25.33
C PHE A 309 -30.09 36.47 26.80
N PHE A 310 -28.93 36.69 27.43
CA PHE A 310 -28.82 36.96 28.87
C PHE A 310 -28.68 38.44 29.27
N ASP A 311 -28.63 39.39 28.32
CA ASP A 311 -28.40 40.82 28.61
C ASP A 311 -29.68 41.64 28.90
N GLN A 312 -30.81 41.01 29.24
CA GLN A 312 -32.09 41.69 29.50
C GLN A 312 -32.54 41.74 30.97
N PHE A 313 -31.68 41.35 31.92
CA PHE A 313 -31.97 41.54 33.34
C PHE A 313 -30.76 42.16 34.03
N ASP A 314 -30.68 43.49 33.98
CA ASP A 314 -30.12 44.38 35.01
C ASP A 314 -30.62 45.81 34.82
#